data_AF-A0A3D2XY93-F1
#
_entry.id   AF-A0A3D2XY93-F1
#
_cell.length_a   1.000
_cell.length_b   1.000
_cell.length_c   1.000
_cell.angle_alpha   90.00
_cell.angle_beta   90.00
_cell.angle_gamma   90.00
#
_symmetry.space_group_name_H-M   'P 1'
#
loop_
_entity.id
_entity.type
_entity.pdbx_description
1 polymer ?
#
loop_
_entity_poly.entity_id
_entity_poly.type
_entity_poly.pdbx_seq_one_letter_code
_entity_poly.pdbx_strand_id
1 'polypeptide(L)'
;MLQFVDWPILDPLLSVVFTLFILFNVVKHVIHTVKLFLQVNPDSDKRAAILASLKDIEHVGALHHVHFWSLDGASHVLTAHLELDKRIEVTALIELKARVAKALEPFNLDHTTIEFEMPGEHCRDNAK
;
A
#
# COMPACT_ATOMS: atom_id res chain seq x y z
N MET A 1 -55.08 -42.93 -14.99
CA MET A 1 -54.84 -42.25 -13.69
C MET A 1 -53.34 -42.26 -13.47
N LEU A 2 -52.64 -41.17 -13.79
CA LEU A 2 -51.24 -41.01 -13.40
C LEU A 2 -51.23 -40.62 -11.92
N GLN A 3 -50.82 -41.54 -11.07
CA GLN A 3 -50.63 -41.28 -9.64
C GLN A 3 -49.38 -40.41 -9.49
N PHE A 4 -49.56 -39.09 -9.40
CA PHE A 4 -48.52 -38.22 -8.85
C PHE A 4 -48.36 -38.59 -7.38
N VAL A 5 -47.25 -39.22 -7.04
CA VAL A 5 -46.85 -39.38 -5.64
C VAL A 5 -46.46 -37.99 -5.16
N ASP A 6 -47.34 -37.34 -4.39
CA ASP A 6 -47.01 -36.09 -3.71
C ASP A 6 -45.91 -36.40 -2.69
N TRP A 7 -44.67 -36.07 -3.01
CA TRP A 7 -43.55 -36.07 -2.08
C TRP A 7 -43.33 -34.63 -1.60
N PRO A 8 -44.10 -34.14 -0.61
CA PRO A 8 -44.06 -32.73 -0.17
C PRO A 8 -42.72 -32.32 0.46
N ILE A 9 -41.84 -33.28 0.72
CA ILE A 9 -40.51 -33.09 1.33
C ILE A 9 -39.42 -32.83 0.26
N LEU A 10 -39.69 -33.08 -1.02
CA LEU A 10 -38.69 -33.06 -2.09
C LEU A 10 -38.28 -31.62 -2.41
N ASP A 11 -39.26 -30.73 -2.47
CA ASP A 11 -39.06 -29.30 -2.71
C ASP A 11 -38.27 -28.61 -1.58
N PRO A 12 -38.60 -28.79 -0.29
CA PRO A 12 -37.78 -28.29 0.80
C PRO A 12 -36.35 -28.86 0.79
N LEU A 13 -36.21 -30.15 0.52
CA LEU A 13 -34.89 -30.82 0.48
C LEU A 13 -34.01 -30.25 -0.63
N LEU A 14 -34.55 -30.15 -1.86
CA LEU A 14 -33.85 -29.55 -2.99
C LEU A 14 -33.47 -28.09 -2.69
N SER A 15 -34.38 -27.32 -2.09
CA SER A 15 -34.13 -25.92 -1.72
C SER A 15 -32.96 -25.78 -0.74
N VAL A 16 -32.88 -26.67 0.26
CA VAL A 16 -31.76 -26.71 1.22
C VAL A 16 -30.46 -27.08 0.52
N VAL A 17 -30.47 -28.09 -0.35
CA VAL A 17 -29.27 -28.51 -1.11
C VAL A 17 -28.77 -27.38 -2.01
N PHE A 18 -29.66 -26.74 -2.77
CA PHE A 18 -29.30 -25.61 -3.61
C PHE A 18 -28.76 -24.43 -2.80
N THR A 19 -29.38 -24.14 -1.65
CA THR A 19 -28.93 -23.06 -0.77
C THR A 19 -27.54 -23.33 -0.21
N LEU A 20 -27.27 -24.55 0.26
CA LEU A 20 -25.93 -24.95 0.74
C LEU A 20 -24.90 -24.90 -0.37
N PHE A 21 -25.26 -25.35 -1.59
CA PHE A 21 -24.39 -25.29 -2.75
C PHE A 21 -24.03 -23.85 -3.15
N ILE A 22 -25.02 -22.96 -3.18
CA ILE A 22 -24.82 -21.53 -3.44
C ILE A 22 -23.96 -20.92 -2.34
N LEU A 23 -24.29 -21.16 -1.07
CA LEU A 23 -23.57 -20.62 0.09
C LEU A 23 -22.10 -21.03 0.05
N PHE A 24 -21.80 -22.30 -0.23
CA PHE A 24 -20.42 -22.78 -0.34
C PHE A 24 -19.64 -22.04 -1.43
N ASN A 25 -20.23 -21.86 -2.60
CA ASN A 25 -19.58 -21.13 -3.69
C ASN A 25 -19.38 -19.66 -3.36
N VAL A 26 -20.39 -18.99 -2.79
CA VAL A 26 -20.29 -17.59 -2.38
C VAL A 26 -19.19 -17.41 -1.33
N VAL A 27 -19.14 -18.24 -0.29
CA VAL A 27 -18.10 -18.17 0.73
C VAL A 27 -16.71 -18.37 0.14
N LYS A 28 -16.55 -19.36 -0.76
CA LYS A 28 -15.28 -19.59 -1.46
C LYS A 28 -14.85 -18.37 -2.28
N HIS A 29 -15.79 -17.76 -3.02
CA HIS A 29 -15.50 -16.57 -3.83
C HIS A 29 -15.18 -15.36 -2.96
N VAL A 30 -15.93 -15.11 -1.88
CA VAL A 30 -15.67 -14.02 -0.94
C VAL A 30 -14.28 -14.18 -0.33
N ILE A 31 -13.90 -15.37 0.13
CA ILE A 31 -12.56 -15.61 0.68
C ILE A 31 -11.47 -15.35 -0.37
N HIS A 32 -11.69 -15.77 -1.62
CA HIS A 32 -10.72 -15.52 -2.70
C HIS A 32 -10.55 -14.03 -2.98
N THR A 33 -11.66 -13.30 -3.10
CA THR A 33 -11.67 -11.86 -3.31
C THR A 33 -11.02 -11.12 -2.14
N VAL A 34 -11.36 -11.46 -0.89
CA VAL A 34 -10.74 -10.88 0.31
C VAL A 34 -9.23 -11.17 0.35
N LYS A 35 -8.80 -12.38 -0.01
CA LYS A 35 -7.37 -12.71 -0.12
C LYS A 35 -6.66 -11.87 -1.17
N LEU A 36 -7.28 -11.64 -2.33
CA LEU A 36 -6.73 -10.75 -3.35
C LEU A 36 -6.59 -9.32 -2.82
N PHE A 37 -7.60 -8.78 -2.12
CA PHE A 37 -7.48 -7.46 -1.47
C PHE A 37 -6.41 -7.42 -0.36
N LEU A 38 -6.23 -8.51 0.38
CA LEU A 38 -5.18 -8.60 1.42
C LEU A 38 -3.77 -8.80 0.84
N GLN A 39 -3.65 -9.47 -0.31
CA GLN A 39 -2.38 -9.65 -1.02
C GLN A 39 -2.00 -8.42 -1.86
N VAL A 40 -3.00 -7.70 -2.36
CA VAL A 40 -2.85 -6.48 -3.16
C VAL A 40 -3.12 -5.30 -2.24
N ASN A 41 -2.20 -5.07 -1.31
CA ASN A 41 -2.01 -3.72 -0.77
C ASN A 41 -0.87 -3.07 -1.58
N PRO A 42 -1.14 -2.55 -2.79
CA PRO A 42 -0.11 -1.98 -3.65
C PRO A 42 0.61 -0.83 -2.94
N ASP A 43 -0.02 -0.23 -1.93
CA ASP A 43 0.57 0.83 -1.16
C ASP A 43 1.72 0.35 -0.28
N SER A 44 1.67 -0.87 0.26
CA SER A 44 2.76 -1.40 1.08
C SER A 44 3.99 -1.75 0.25
N ASP A 45 3.79 -2.42 -0.88
CA ASP A 45 4.90 -2.83 -1.75
C ASP A 45 5.52 -1.61 -2.45
N LYS A 46 4.68 -0.69 -2.95
CA LYS A 46 5.14 0.58 -3.52
C LYS A 46 5.87 1.42 -2.48
N ARG A 47 5.36 1.53 -1.25
CA ARG A 47 6.06 2.21 -0.15
C ARG A 47 7.42 1.56 0.14
N ALA A 48 7.50 0.24 0.19
CA ALA A 48 8.77 -0.45 0.44
C ALA A 48 9.79 -0.18 -0.69
N ALA A 49 9.34 -0.18 -1.95
CA ALA A 49 10.17 0.15 -3.10
C ALA A 49 10.66 1.62 -3.09
N ILE A 50 9.78 2.57 -2.74
CA ILE A 50 10.15 3.98 -2.55
C ILE A 50 11.22 4.12 -1.47
N LEU A 51 11.01 3.50 -0.30
CA LEU A 51 11.96 3.54 0.81
C LEU A 51 13.32 2.96 0.42
N ALA A 52 13.34 1.84 -0.30
CA ALA A 52 14.57 1.24 -0.80
C ALA A 52 15.29 2.18 -1.78
N SER A 53 14.55 2.76 -2.74
CA SER A 53 15.08 3.71 -3.72
C SER A 53 15.74 4.93 -3.06
N LEU A 54 15.09 5.51 -2.05
CA LEU A 54 15.62 6.67 -1.33
C LEU A 54 16.84 6.33 -0.46
N LYS A 55 16.88 5.14 0.15
CA LYS A 55 18.02 4.68 0.96
C LYS A 55 19.28 4.45 0.16
N ASP A 56 19.16 4.13 -1.13
CA ASP A 56 20.30 3.84 -2.01
C ASP A 56 21.00 5.12 -2.50
N ILE A 57 20.40 6.29 -2.26
CA ILE A 57 20.96 7.56 -2.70
C ILE A 57 22.13 7.98 -1.81
N GLU A 58 23.27 8.27 -2.43
CA GLU A 58 24.45 8.80 -1.74
C GLU A 58 24.10 10.06 -0.92
N HIS A 59 24.58 10.09 0.33
CA HIS A 59 24.35 11.08 1.38
C HIS A 59 23.06 10.91 2.20
N VAL A 60 22.22 9.91 1.89
CA VAL A 60 21.07 9.59 2.74
C VAL A 60 21.50 8.63 3.85
N GLY A 61 21.51 9.11 5.10
CA GLY A 61 21.88 8.32 6.27
C GLY A 61 20.71 7.56 6.86
N ALA A 62 19.59 8.25 7.09
CA ALA A 62 18.37 7.66 7.61
C ALA A 62 17.11 8.26 7.00
N LEU A 63 16.02 7.48 6.99
CA LEU A 63 14.69 7.95 6.67
C LEU A 63 13.74 7.68 7.82
N HIS A 64 12.96 8.69 8.17
CA HIS A 64 11.98 8.62 9.24
C HIS A 64 10.78 9.51 8.92
N HIS A 65 9.73 9.44 9.76
CA HIS A 65 8.42 10.09 9.51
C HIS A 65 7.91 9.95 8.07
N VAL A 66 8.03 8.74 7.51
CA VAL A 66 7.59 8.46 6.15
C VAL A 66 6.10 8.17 6.11
N HIS A 67 5.36 9.11 5.52
CA HIS A 67 3.93 9.01 5.26
C HIS A 67 3.69 8.81 3.77
N PHE A 68 3.10 7.67 3.42
CA PHE A 68 2.68 7.34 2.07
C PHE A 68 1.21 6.96 2.11
N TRP A 69 0.39 7.69 1.37
CA TRP A 69 -1.08 7.53 1.37
C TRP A 69 -1.66 7.95 0.02
N SER A 70 -2.89 7.54 -0.26
CA SER A 70 -3.63 7.91 -1.47
C SER A 70 -4.87 8.73 -1.16
N LEU A 71 -5.22 9.72 -1.99
CA LEU A 71 -6.49 10.45 -1.85
C LEU A 71 -7.70 9.58 -2.24
N ASP A 72 -7.59 8.81 -3.31
CA ASP A 72 -8.69 8.08 -3.96
C ASP A 72 -8.31 6.65 -4.37
N GLY A 73 -7.14 6.16 -3.92
CA GLY A 73 -6.57 4.86 -4.30
C GLY A 73 -5.70 4.88 -5.56
N ALA A 74 -5.64 6.00 -6.29
CA ALA A 74 -4.80 6.16 -7.48
C ALA A 74 -3.80 7.32 -7.34
N SER A 75 -4.24 8.43 -6.75
CA SER A 75 -3.45 9.63 -6.48
C SER A 75 -2.64 9.48 -5.20
N HIS A 76 -1.34 9.20 -5.32
CA HIS A 76 -0.46 8.95 -4.16
C HIS A 76 0.35 10.18 -3.76
N VAL A 77 0.47 10.40 -2.45
CA VAL A 77 1.25 11.47 -1.82
C VAL A 77 2.31 10.88 -0.91
N LEU A 78 3.51 11.46 -0.95
CA LEU A 78 4.64 11.09 -0.09
C LEU A 78 5.15 12.28 0.72
N THR A 79 5.25 12.10 2.03
CA THR A 79 6.00 12.99 2.92
C THR A 79 7.06 12.17 3.66
N ALA A 80 8.29 12.66 3.71
CA ALA A 80 9.38 11.95 4.38
C ALA A 80 10.45 12.92 4.90
N HIS A 81 11.11 12.51 5.98
CA HIS A 81 12.30 13.18 6.51
C HIS A 81 13.51 12.32 6.13
N LEU A 82 14.49 12.95 5.49
CA LEU A 82 15.76 12.36 5.10
C LEU A 82 16.87 13.00 5.95
N GLU A 83 17.41 12.22 6.89
CA GLU A 83 18.62 12.59 7.62
C GLU A 83 19.84 12.29 6.76
N LEU A 84 20.72 13.29 6.61
CA LEU A 84 21.95 13.14 5.86
C LEU A 84 23.02 12.40 6.68
N ASP A 85 23.89 11.65 6.01
CA ASP A 85 25.00 10.94 6.65
C ASP A 85 26.13 11.87 7.14
N LYS A 86 26.28 13.02 6.48
CA LYS A 86 27.23 14.09 6.81
C LYS A 86 26.67 15.45 6.42
N ARG A 87 27.30 16.49 6.95
CA ARG A 87 27.03 17.87 6.50
C ARG A 87 27.60 18.04 5.10
N ILE A 88 26.77 18.53 4.18
CA ILE A 88 27.14 18.77 2.80
C ILE A 88 26.96 20.25 2.45
N GLU A 89 27.76 20.73 1.50
CA GLU A 89 27.64 22.08 0.96
C GLU A 89 26.31 22.26 0.21
N VAL A 90 25.87 23.51 0.09
CA VAL A 90 24.57 23.85 -0.55
C VAL A 90 24.47 23.30 -1.97
N THR A 91 25.56 23.33 -2.75
CA THR A 91 25.58 22.78 -4.12
C THR A 91 25.31 21.27 -4.12
N ALA A 92 25.94 20.52 -3.21
CA ALA A 92 25.73 19.08 -3.08
C ALA A 92 24.31 18.76 -2.60
N LEU A 93 23.71 19.62 -1.77
CA LEU A 93 22.31 19.49 -1.36
C LEU A 93 21.33 19.70 -2.54
N ILE A 94 21.62 20.64 -3.44
CA ILE A 94 20.82 20.84 -4.66
C ILE A 94 20.90 19.60 -5.57
N GLU A 95 22.09 19.03 -5.75
CA GLU A 95 22.28 17.80 -6.52
C GLU A 95 21.57 16.60 -5.87
N LEU A 96 21.64 16.49 -4.54
CA LEU A 96 20.91 15.47 -3.79
C LEU A 96 19.40 15.59 -4.00
N LYS A 97 18.85 16.81 -3.92
CA LYS A 97 17.43 17.06 -4.22
C LYS A 97 17.03 16.58 -5.62
N ALA A 98 17.89 16.83 -6.62
CA ALA A 98 17.65 16.35 -7.98
C ALA A 98 17.71 14.82 -8.08
N ARG A 99 18.65 14.16 -7.38
CA ARG A 99 18.72 12.68 -7.31
C ARG A 99 17.48 12.08 -6.64
N VAL A 100 17.03 12.67 -5.53
CA VAL A 100 15.80 12.27 -4.84
C VAL A 100 14.59 12.41 -5.76
N ALA A 101 14.44 13.55 -6.44
CA ALA A 101 13.34 13.75 -7.39
C ALA A 101 13.36 12.68 -8.50
N LYS A 102 14.52 12.43 -9.11
CA LYS A 102 14.70 11.42 -10.16
C LYS A 102 14.42 10.00 -9.67
N ALA A 103 14.86 9.66 -8.46
CA ALA A 103 14.61 8.36 -7.85
C ALA A 103 13.11 8.12 -7.58
N LEU A 104 12.32 9.19 -7.44
CA LEU A 104 10.89 9.14 -7.20
C LEU A 104 10.02 9.17 -8.47
N GLU A 105 10.56 9.60 -9.62
CA GLU A 105 9.85 9.64 -10.92
C GLU A 105 9.12 8.33 -11.27
N PRO A 106 9.70 7.12 -11.09
CA PRO A 106 9.05 5.87 -11.50
C PRO A 106 7.77 5.54 -10.73
N PHE A 107 7.54 6.17 -9.57
CA PHE A 107 6.41 5.85 -8.70
C PHE A 107 5.15 6.67 -9.00
N ASN A 108 5.25 7.65 -9.91
CA ASN A 108 4.16 8.52 -10.36
C ASN A 108 3.36 9.12 -9.18
N LEU A 109 4.07 9.82 -8.30
CA LEU A 109 3.52 10.47 -7.11
C LEU A 109 2.96 11.85 -7.50
N ASP A 110 1.75 12.16 -7.05
CA ASP A 110 1.10 13.45 -7.37
C ASP A 110 1.70 14.59 -6.56
N HIS A 111 2.11 14.31 -5.32
CA HIS A 111 2.75 15.31 -4.47
C HIS A 111 3.84 14.67 -3.61
N THR A 112 4.95 15.41 -3.46
CA THR A 112 6.08 15.00 -2.62
C THR A 112 6.52 16.16 -1.73
N THR A 113 6.78 15.87 -0.46
CA THR A 113 7.37 16.81 0.49
C THR A 113 8.50 16.10 1.23
N ILE A 114 9.74 16.55 0.98
CA ILE A 114 10.93 15.95 1.57
C ILE A 114 11.64 16.99 2.43
N GLU A 115 11.70 16.72 3.73
CA GLU A 115 12.47 17.50 4.70
C GLU A 115 13.88 16.90 4.79
N PHE A 116 14.92 17.72 4.60
CA PHE A 116 16.31 17.29 4.68
C PHE A 116 16.89 17.76 6.00
N GLU A 117 17.33 16.81 6.82
CA GLU A 117 17.87 17.07 8.15
C GLU A 117 19.37 16.80 8.17
N MET A 118 20.11 17.66 8.86
CA MET A 118 21.55 17.49 9.04
C MET A 118 21.85 16.39 10.06
N PRO A 119 23.04 15.75 10.01
CA PRO A 119 23.38 14.72 10.99
C PRO A 119 23.34 15.27 12.41
N GLY A 120 22.58 14.60 13.28
CA GLY A 120 22.39 15.01 14.68
C GLY A 120 21.52 16.26 14.87
N GLU A 121 20.86 16.74 13.83
CA GLU A 121 19.78 17.73 13.97
C GLU A 121 18.61 17.11 14.72
N HIS A 122 17.99 17.89 15.61
CA HIS A 122 16.80 17.40 16.31
C HIS A 122 15.60 17.46 15.37
N CYS A 123 15.13 16.29 14.94
CA CYS A 123 13.89 16.20 14.16
C CYS A 123 12.74 16.85 14.93
N ARG A 124 12.01 17.77 14.27
CA ARG A 124 10.85 18.46 14.84
C ARG A 124 9.78 17.49 15.35
N ASP A 125 9.62 16.36 14.67
CA ASP A 125 8.51 15.43 14.86
C ASP A 125 8.87 14.21 15.75
N ASN A 126 10.12 14.13 16.24
CA ASN A 126 10.59 13.10 17.18
C ASN A 126 9.94 13.16 18.58
N ALA A 127 9.18 14.21 18.89
CA ALA A 127 8.54 14.42 20.19
C ALA A 127 7.15 13.76 20.35
N LYS A 128 6.79 12.79 19.49
CA LYS A 128 5.52 12.06 19.55
C LYS A 128 5.69 10.57 19.81
#